data_AF-A0A519RIC0-F1
#
_entry.id   AF-A0A519RIC0-F1
#
_cell.length_a   1.000
_cell.length_b   1.000
_cell.length_c   1.000
_cell.angle_alpha   90.00
_cell.angle_beta   90.00
_cell.angle_gamma   90.00
#
_symmetry.space_group_name_H-M   'P 1'
#
loop_
_entity.id
_entity.type
_entity.pdbx_description
1 polymer ?
#
loop_
_entity_poly.entity_id
_entity_poly.type
_entity_poly.pdbx_seq_one_letter_code
_entity_poly.pdbx_strand_id
1 'polypeptide(L)'
;MAEYQNNEELIYELIIEDLDETISITNKRILQQWRTADAANEQTYHEFLNVQKSIDKLYGGHIDADASWEILDKKLLLTESKSSQPVVKKLNLGFYLKIAATLLLVFSVGYYFI
;
A
#
# COMPACT_ATOMS: atom_id res chain seq x y z
N MET A 1 13.20 -26.72 -37.33
CA MET A 1 13.32 -25.77 -36.21
C MET A 1 11.97 -25.15 -35.99
N ALA A 2 11.57 -24.91 -34.76
CA ALA A 2 10.29 -24.29 -34.48
C ALA A 2 10.34 -22.80 -34.89
N GLU A 3 9.32 -22.31 -35.59
CA GLU A 3 9.26 -20.93 -36.13
C GLU A 3 9.39 -19.85 -35.03
N TYR A 4 9.03 -20.19 -33.78
CA TYR A 4 9.13 -19.31 -32.63
C TYR A 4 10.54 -19.16 -32.03
N GLN A 5 11.51 -20.01 -32.39
CA GLN A 5 12.83 -20.02 -31.75
C GLN A 5 13.73 -18.83 -32.15
N ASN A 6 13.41 -18.13 -33.24
CA ASN A 6 14.27 -17.08 -33.80
C ASN A 6 13.64 -15.69 -33.82
N ASN A 7 12.42 -15.52 -33.28
CA ASN A 7 11.73 -14.24 -33.41
C ASN A 7 10.82 -13.95 -32.20
N GLU A 8 11.41 -13.38 -31.14
CA GLU A 8 10.70 -12.96 -29.93
C GLU A 8 9.60 -11.93 -30.23
N GLU A 9 9.84 -11.06 -31.22
CA GLU A 9 8.88 -10.04 -31.66
C GLU A 9 7.57 -10.66 -32.18
N LEU A 10 7.68 -11.75 -32.95
CA LEU A 10 6.52 -12.50 -33.45
C LEU A 10 5.72 -13.12 -32.30
N ILE A 11 6.39 -13.61 -31.25
CA ILE A 11 5.68 -14.13 -30.08
C ILE A 11 4.93 -13.02 -29.35
N TYR A 12 5.52 -11.85 -29.16
CA TYR A 12 4.82 -10.75 -28.49
C TYR A 12 3.59 -10.27 -29.27
N GLU A 13 3.68 -10.20 -30.60
CA GLU A 13 2.53 -9.91 -31.46
C GLU A 13 1.42 -10.96 -31.27
N LEU A 14 1.77 -12.24 -31.30
CA LEU A 14 0.81 -13.33 -31.06
C LEU A 14 0.17 -13.26 -29.67
N ILE A 15 0.92 -12.87 -28.64
CA ILE A 15 0.36 -12.69 -27.29
C ILE A 15 -0.68 -11.57 -27.32
N ILE A 16 -0.34 -10.41 -27.89
CA ILE A 16 -1.26 -9.27 -27.98
C ILE A 16 -2.52 -9.65 -28.78
N GLU A 17 -2.37 -10.32 -29.92
CA GLU A 17 -3.51 -10.81 -30.72
C GLU A 17 -4.43 -11.76 -29.93
N ASP A 18 -3.87 -12.64 -29.08
CA ASP A 18 -4.66 -13.56 -28.25
C ASP A 18 -5.41 -12.81 -27.13
N LEU A 19 -4.76 -11.81 -26.52
CA LEU A 19 -5.36 -10.96 -25.48
C LEU A 19 -6.46 -10.03 -26.03
N ASP A 20 -6.33 -9.59 -27.28
CA ASP A 20 -7.32 -8.78 -27.99
C ASP A 20 -8.40 -9.63 -28.69
N GLU A 21 -8.36 -10.96 -28.55
CA GLU A 21 -9.26 -11.92 -29.19
C GLU A 21 -9.26 -11.87 -30.74
N THR A 22 -8.19 -11.35 -31.35
CA THR A 22 -8.03 -11.22 -32.81
C THR A 22 -7.17 -12.31 -33.44
N ILE A 23 -6.54 -13.16 -32.63
CA ILE A 23 -5.62 -14.21 -33.09
C ILE A 23 -6.29 -15.25 -33.99
N SER A 24 -5.60 -15.63 -35.07
CA SER A 24 -6.04 -16.74 -35.93
C SER A 24 -5.85 -18.12 -35.26
N ILE A 25 -6.63 -19.12 -35.68
CA ILE A 25 -6.53 -20.49 -35.13
C ILE A 25 -5.11 -21.09 -35.33
N THR A 26 -4.46 -20.78 -36.45
CA THR A 26 -3.10 -21.24 -36.75
C THR A 26 -2.09 -20.59 -35.81
N ASN A 27 -2.19 -19.27 -35.64
CA ASN A 27 -1.34 -18.47 -34.76
C ASN A 27 -1.49 -18.88 -33.29
N LYS A 28 -2.71 -19.16 -32.85
CA LYS A 28 -3.00 -19.66 -31.49
C LYS A 28 -2.30 -20.98 -31.20
N ARG A 29 -2.20 -21.86 -32.21
CA ARG A 29 -1.45 -23.12 -32.08
C ARG A 29 0.05 -22.89 -31.92
N ILE A 30 0.61 -21.94 -32.66
CA ILE A 30 2.04 -21.58 -32.55
C ILE A 30 2.33 -21.01 -31.17
N LEU A 31 1.48 -20.10 -30.68
CA LEU A 31 1.59 -19.54 -29.34
C LEU A 31 1.49 -20.63 -28.26
N GLN A 32 0.54 -21.57 -28.41
CA GLN A 32 0.40 -22.67 -27.47
C GLN A 32 1.63 -23.60 -27.47
N GLN A 33 2.19 -23.89 -28.65
CA GLN A 33 3.42 -24.68 -28.75
C GLN A 33 4.59 -23.98 -28.06
N TRP A 34 4.74 -22.67 -28.26
CA TRP A 34 5.77 -21.86 -27.59
C TRP A 34 5.59 -21.85 -26.05
N ARG A 35 4.36 -21.65 -25.58
CA ARG A 35 4.00 -21.69 -24.14
C ARG A 35 4.32 -23.02 -23.48
N THR A 36 4.07 -24.14 -24.18
CA THR A 36 4.34 -25.49 -23.66
C THR A 36 5.80 -25.92 -23.79
N ALA A 37 6.61 -25.19 -24.56
CA ALA A 37 8.00 -25.57 -24.82
C ALA A 37 8.93 -25.28 -23.62
N ASP A 38 8.62 -24.25 -22.82
CA ASP A 38 9.40 -23.85 -21.64
C ASP A 38 8.49 -23.21 -20.59
N ALA A 39 8.77 -23.48 -19.31
CA ALA A 39 8.10 -22.82 -18.19
C ALA A 39 8.36 -21.30 -18.16
N ALA A 40 9.53 -20.85 -18.63
CA ALA A 40 9.83 -19.43 -18.76
C ALA A 40 8.88 -18.72 -19.74
N ASN A 41 8.51 -19.38 -20.84
CA ASN A 41 7.59 -18.84 -21.84
C ASN A 41 6.18 -18.66 -21.28
N GLU A 42 5.70 -19.67 -20.52
CA GLU A 42 4.42 -19.58 -19.84
C GLU A 42 4.41 -18.45 -18.80
N GLN A 43 5.51 -18.23 -18.09
CA GLN A 43 5.63 -17.13 -17.15
C GLN A 43 5.52 -15.78 -17.89
N THR A 44 6.24 -15.59 -18.99
CA THR A 44 6.15 -14.37 -19.80
C THR A 44 4.70 -14.12 -20.26
N TYR A 45 4.00 -15.15 -20.74
CA TYR A 45 2.59 -15.03 -21.11
C TYR A 45 1.70 -14.56 -19.93
N HIS A 46 1.93 -15.10 -18.73
CA HIS A 46 1.23 -14.67 -17.53
C HIS A 46 1.52 -13.22 -17.12
N GLU A 47 2.72 -12.72 -17.36
CA GLU A 47 3.08 -11.32 -17.11
C GLU A 47 2.24 -10.38 -18.00
N PHE A 48 2.11 -10.68 -19.29
CA PHE A 48 1.22 -9.93 -20.19
C PHE A 48 -0.25 -9.96 -19.74
N LEU A 49 -0.76 -11.14 -19.36
CA LEU A 49 -2.12 -11.26 -18.80
C LEU A 49 -2.33 -10.40 -17.55
N ASN A 50 -1.32 -10.33 -16.67
CA ASN A 50 -1.41 -9.51 -15.46
C ASN A 50 -1.42 -8.02 -15.77
N VAL A 51 -0.68 -7.59 -16.80
CA VAL A 51 -0.71 -6.20 -17.28
C VAL A 51 -2.10 -5.85 -17.80
N GLN A 52 -2.69 -6.69 -18.67
CA GLN A 52 -4.05 -6.47 -19.19
C GLN A 52 -5.08 -6.39 -18.05
N LYS A 53 -5.06 -7.34 -17.10
CA LYS A 53 -5.95 -7.30 -15.92
C LYS A 53 -5.79 -6.02 -15.09
N SER A 54 -4.56 -5.51 -14.99
CA SER A 54 -4.28 -4.28 -14.26
C SER A 54 -4.87 -3.06 -14.99
N ILE A 55 -4.77 -3.04 -16.32
CA ILE A 55 -5.41 -2.04 -17.19
C ILE A 55 -6.93 -2.14 -17.06
N ASP A 56 -7.51 -3.32 -17.20
CA ASP A 56 -8.96 -3.53 -17.05
C ASP A 56 -9.48 -3.10 -15.69
N LYS A 57 -8.71 -3.27 -14.62
CA LYS A 57 -9.07 -2.78 -13.30
C LYS A 57 -9.09 -1.25 -13.22
N LEU A 58 -8.21 -0.56 -13.95
CA LEU A 58 -8.19 0.90 -14.01
C LEU A 58 -9.35 1.46 -14.84
N TYR A 59 -9.71 0.78 -15.94
CA TYR A 59 -10.76 1.25 -16.86
C TYR A 59 -12.17 0.73 -16.53
N GLY A 60 -12.29 -0.44 -15.91
CA GLY A 60 -13.56 -1.12 -15.62
C GLY A 60 -14.25 -0.65 -14.35
N GLY A 61 -13.60 0.18 -13.54
CA GLY A 61 -14.24 0.85 -12.43
C GLY A 61 -15.10 2.00 -12.93
N HIS A 62 -16.42 1.97 -12.68
CA HIS A 62 -17.16 3.21 -12.48
C HIS A 62 -16.49 3.92 -11.29
N ILE A 63 -15.51 4.78 -11.58
CA ILE A 63 -14.92 5.67 -10.60
C ILE A 63 -16.01 6.69 -10.31
N ASP A 64 -16.89 6.33 -9.39
CA ASP A 64 -17.86 7.23 -8.82
C ASP A 64 -17.08 8.24 -7.99
N ALA A 65 -16.68 9.30 -8.68
CA ALA A 65 -15.93 10.40 -8.10
C ALA A 65 -16.70 11.01 -6.93
N ASP A 66 -18.04 11.06 -7.03
CA ASP A 66 -18.90 11.60 -5.99
C ASP A 66 -18.87 10.72 -4.73
N ALA A 67 -18.97 9.40 -4.88
CA ALA A 67 -18.79 8.47 -3.76
C ALA A 67 -17.39 8.56 -3.14
N SER A 68 -16.36 8.81 -3.96
CA SER A 68 -14.99 8.98 -3.48
C SER A 68 -14.81 10.26 -2.66
N TRP A 69 -15.45 11.36 -3.07
CA TRP A 69 -15.49 12.61 -2.32
C TRP A 69 -16.31 12.48 -1.02
N GLU A 70 -17.41 11.74 -1.03
CA GLU A 70 -18.23 11.49 0.16
C GLU A 70 -17.45 10.71 1.25
N ILE A 71 -16.64 9.71 0.84
CA ILE A 71 -15.79 8.97 1.78
C ILE A 71 -14.70 9.86 2.37
N LEU A 72 -14.12 10.77 1.57
CA LEU A 72 -13.11 11.71 2.04
C LEU A 72 -13.69 12.66 3.09
N ASP A 73 -14.87 13.23 2.82
CA ASP A 73 -15.53 14.16 3.73
C ASP A 73 -15.85 13.49 5.09
N LYS A 74 -16.36 12.25 5.06
CA LYS A 74 -16.59 11.46 6.28
C LYS A 74 -15.31 11.23 7.09
N LYS A 75 -14.16 11.01 6.45
CA LYS A 75 -12.88 10.80 7.14
C LYS A 75 -12.33 12.07 7.77
N LEU A 76 -12.52 13.22 7.13
CA LEU A 76 -12.12 14.52 7.67
C LEU A 76 -12.94 14.86 8.91
N LEU A 77 -14.27 14.70 8.85
CA LEU A 77 -15.17 14.94 9.99
C LEU A 77 -14.86 14.02 11.20
N LEU A 78 -14.52 12.75 10.95
CA LEU A 78 -14.10 11.83 12.00
C LEU A 78 -12.76 12.23 12.64
N THR A 79 -11.85 12.81 11.85
CA THR A 79 -10.54 13.26 12.33
C THR A 79 -10.66 14.50 13.21
N GLU A 80 -11.55 15.44 12.86
CA GLU A 80 -11.85 16.60 13.72
C GLU A 80 -12.50 16.17 15.05
N SER A 81 -13.40 15.19 15.05
CA SER A 81 -14.02 14.69 16.28
C SER A 81 -13.05 13.96 17.23
N LYS A 82 -11.93 13.44 16.69
CA LYS A 82 -10.89 12.72 17.45
C LYS A 82 -9.73 13.60 17.92
N SER A 83 -9.71 14.89 17.59
CA SER A 83 -8.78 15.86 18.18
C SER A 83 -9.17 16.14 19.63
N SER A 84 -8.99 15.13 20.49
CA SER A 84 -8.95 15.31 21.93
C SER A 84 -7.73 16.18 22.20
N GLN A 85 -7.95 17.46 22.47
CA GLN A 85 -6.90 18.41 22.82
C GLN A 85 -5.93 17.75 23.82
N PRO A 86 -4.61 17.86 23.62
CA PRO A 86 -3.65 17.22 24.51
C PRO A 86 -3.87 17.74 25.94
N VAL A 87 -4.37 16.86 26.82
CA VAL A 87 -4.62 17.20 28.22
C VAL A 87 -3.26 17.27 28.91
N VAL A 88 -2.63 18.45 28.88
CA VAL A 88 -1.39 18.72 29.60
C VAL A 88 -1.68 18.66 31.10
N LYS A 89 -1.19 17.62 31.78
CA LYS A 89 -1.24 17.53 33.24
C LYS A 89 -0.35 18.63 33.81
N LYS A 90 -0.96 19.71 34.33
CA LYS A 90 -0.22 20.75 35.07
C LYS A 90 0.39 20.12 36.32
N LEU A 91 1.70 19.90 36.31
CA LEU A 91 2.43 19.48 37.50
C LEU A 91 2.41 20.63 38.50
N ASN A 92 1.95 20.35 39.72
CA ASN A 92 1.84 21.35 40.77
C ASN A 92 3.20 21.54 41.47
N LEU A 93 4.15 22.20 40.78
CA LEU A 93 5.52 22.50 41.25
C LEU A 93 5.55 23.12 42.66
N GLY A 94 4.56 23.93 43.01
CA GLY A 94 4.45 24.54 44.33
C GLY A 94 4.29 23.52 45.47
N PHE A 95 3.66 22.38 45.21
CA PHE A 95 3.52 21.31 46.21
C PHE A 95 4.86 20.62 46.50
N TYR A 96 5.62 20.32 45.44
CA TYR A 96 6.95 19.71 45.57
C TYR A 96 7.95 20.63 46.28
N LEU A 97 7.91 21.93 45.99
CA LEU A 97 8.76 22.92 46.67
C LEU A 97 8.44 23.02 48.17
N LYS A 98 7.16 22.91 48.56
CA LYS A 98 6.78 22.89 49.98
C LYS A 98 7.35 21.66 50.70
N ILE A 99 7.29 20.48 50.07
CA ILE A 99 7.87 19.25 50.62
C ILE A 99 9.39 19.35 50.74
N ALA A 100 10.06 19.89 49.72
CA ALA A 100 11.50 20.08 49.76
C ALA A 100 11.90 21.03 50.91
N ALA A 101 11.16 22.13 51.09
CA ALA A 101 11.43 23.10 52.15
C ALA A 101 11.24 22.51 53.56
N THR A 102 10.20 21.70 53.78
CA THR A 102 9.98 21.06 55.10
C THR A 102 11.07 20.04 55.42
N LEU A 103 11.50 19.23 54.45
CA LEU A 103 12.62 18.30 54.65
C LEU A 103 13.91 19.04 55.00
N LEU A 104 14.22 20.12 54.28
CA LEU A 104 15.42 20.92 54.53
C LEU A 104 15.41 21.54 55.94
N LEU A 105 14.25 22.01 56.39
CA LEU A 105 14.06 22.52 57.76
C LEU A 105 14.28 21.43 58.81
N VAL A 106 13.70 20.25 58.62
CA VAL A 106 13.86 19.12 59.55
C VAL A 106 15.33 18.67 59.63
N PHE A 107 16.03 18.57 58.50
CA PHE A 107 17.46 18.26 58.49
C PHE A 107 18.30 19.36 59.15
N SER A 108 17.98 20.63 58.91
CA SER A 108 18.71 21.75 59.52
C SER A 108 18.55 21.78 61.04
N VAL A 109 17.35 21.54 61.56
CA VAL A 109 17.10 21.50 63.00
C VAL A 109 17.71 20.23 63.59
N GLY A 110 17.53 19.08 62.95
CA GLY A 110 18.09 17.80 63.40
C GLY A 110 19.62 17.81 63.47
N TYR A 111 20.30 18.50 62.55
CA TYR A 111 21.75 18.69 62.60
C TYR A 111 22.21 19.57 63.77
N TYR A 112 21.37 20.51 64.22
CA TYR A 112 21.71 21.41 65.33
C TYR A 112 21.58 20.74 66.71
N PHE A 113 20.86 19.62 66.78
CA PHE A 113 20.65 18.82 68.00
C PHE A 113 21.49 17.53 68.04
N ILE A 114 22.34 17.29 67.03
CA ILE A 114 23.43 16.30 67.03
C ILE A 114 24.71 16.97 67.50
#